data_AF-A0A183ATQ7-F1
#
_entry.id   AF-A0A183ATQ7-F1
#
_cell.length_a   1.000
_cell.length_b   1.000
_cell.length_c   1.000
_cell.angle_alpha   90.00
_cell.angle_beta   90.00
_cell.angle_gamma   90.00
#
_symmetry.space_group_name_H-M   'P 1'
#
loop_
_entity.id
_entity.type
_entity.pdbx_description
1 polymer ?
#
loop_
_entity_poly.entity_id
_entity_poly.type
_entity_poly.pdbx_seq_one_letter_code
_entity_poly.pdbx_strand_id
1 'polypeptide(L)'
;MRVSKEMREFMENQDVNPLKSMKLLIIQIPIFLSVFAGIRGMTSVPVPSMREGGLAWFTDLTVPDPFYALPLISMGSILLMFETGADMSTQAMTPTVRTIMRVFPCIGFFMVMNMPSALLWYWTVSNLISVSQAMLLRVPAVRAWFKLPEVNKPPPTLVKKRGFVEGFRETMTNSKLLAELESRERLDAKSWQKAGRAAIPRTYAYDPTKPPPIRTKGTVVGNPTVDRKVASGKS
;
A
#
# COMPACT_ATOMS: atom_id res chain seq x y z
N MET A 1 -13.27 -5.28 5.39
CA MET A 1 -12.92 -3.90 5.81
C MET A 1 -12.37 -3.77 7.23
N ARG A 2 -12.41 -4.82 8.09
CA ARG A 2 -11.77 -4.77 9.42
C ARG A 2 -10.27 -4.49 9.38
N VAL A 3 -9.53 -5.26 8.58
CA VAL A 3 -8.06 -5.09 8.43
C VAL A 3 -7.68 -3.70 7.93
N SER A 4 -8.40 -3.15 6.93
CA SER A 4 -8.15 -1.79 6.43
C SER A 4 -8.50 -0.71 7.46
N LYS A 5 -9.51 -0.95 8.28
CA LYS A 5 -9.94 -0.03 9.35
C LYS A 5 -8.96 -0.07 10.53
N GLU A 6 -8.58 -1.25 10.99
CA GLU A 6 -7.56 -1.48 12.02
C GLU A 6 -6.21 -0.90 11.60
N MET A 7 -5.81 -1.06 10.34
CA MET A 7 -4.61 -0.42 9.80
C MET A 7 -4.71 1.12 9.84
N ARG A 8 -5.88 1.68 9.52
CA ARG A 8 -6.09 3.13 9.56
C ARG A 8 -6.07 3.68 10.99
N GLU A 9 -6.76 3.00 11.91
CA GLU A 9 -6.76 3.31 13.35
C GLU A 9 -5.34 3.19 13.94
N PHE A 10 -4.57 2.18 13.53
CA PHE A 10 -3.15 2.05 13.92
C PHE A 10 -2.27 3.19 13.39
N MET A 11 -2.40 3.56 12.11
CA MET A 11 -1.66 4.70 11.53
C MET A 11 -2.00 6.02 12.23
N GLU A 12 -3.27 6.24 12.57
CA GLU A 12 -3.74 7.42 13.31
C GLU A 12 -3.18 7.46 14.74
N ASN A 13 -3.19 6.34 15.45
CA ASN A 13 -2.62 6.22 16.79
C ASN A 13 -1.08 6.39 16.82
N GLN A 14 -0.39 6.14 15.70
CA GLN A 14 1.06 6.29 15.56
C GLN A 14 1.47 7.62 14.91
N ASP A 15 0.52 8.55 14.70
CA ASP A 15 0.71 9.84 13.99
C ASP A 15 1.38 9.70 12.60
N VAL A 16 1.18 8.55 11.95
CA VAL A 16 1.68 8.29 10.60
C VAL A 16 0.67 8.85 9.61
N ASN A 17 0.87 10.11 9.21
CA ASN A 17 -0.02 10.77 8.25
C ASN A 17 0.41 10.49 6.80
N PRO A 18 -0.39 9.73 6.00
CA PRO A 18 -0.09 9.50 4.58
C PRO A 18 -0.05 10.80 3.75
N LEU A 19 -0.69 11.88 4.23
CA LEU A 19 -0.62 13.20 3.59
C LEU A 19 0.79 13.81 3.68
N LYS A 20 1.60 13.44 4.68
CA LYS A 20 2.99 13.92 4.79
C LYS A 20 3.84 13.43 3.63
N SER A 21 3.63 12.19 3.20
CA SER A 21 4.23 11.65 1.98
C SER A 21 3.71 12.35 0.72
N MET A 22 2.41 12.70 0.68
CA MET A 22 1.84 13.45 -0.46
C MET A 22 2.38 14.88 -0.57
N LYS A 23 2.66 15.57 0.55
CA LYS A 23 3.24 16.93 0.52
C LYS A 23 4.59 16.96 -0.21
N LEU A 24 5.42 15.95 0.02
CA LEU A 24 6.71 15.85 -0.67
C LEU A 24 6.50 15.69 -2.19
N LEU A 25 5.56 14.85 -2.60
CA LEU A 25 5.22 14.66 -4.01
C LEU A 25 4.70 15.96 -4.65
N ILE A 26 3.87 16.73 -3.95
CA ILE A 26 3.33 18.00 -4.45
C ILE A 26 4.45 19.02 -4.70
N ILE A 27 5.46 19.09 -3.83
CA ILE A 27 6.62 19.98 -4.01
C ILE A 27 7.55 19.47 -5.12
N GLN A 28 7.67 18.15 -5.27
CA GLN A 28 8.54 17.53 -6.27
C GLN A 28 8.09 17.81 -7.71
N ILE A 29 6.77 17.82 -7.97
CA ILE A 29 6.23 17.96 -9.34
C ILE A 29 6.64 19.30 -9.99
N PRO A 30 6.46 20.48 -9.36
CA PRO A 30 6.90 21.75 -9.93
C PRO A 30 8.40 21.80 -10.22
N ILE A 31 9.23 21.32 -9.29
CA ILE A 31 10.69 21.31 -9.45
C ILE A 31 11.07 20.47 -10.67
N PHE A 32 10.47 19.29 -10.79
CA PHE A 32 10.68 18.40 -11.93
C PHE A 32 10.28 19.08 -13.25
N LEU A 33 9.10 19.71 -13.32
CA LEU A 33 8.63 20.39 -14.52
C LEU A 33 9.53 21.57 -14.90
N SER A 34 10.01 22.35 -13.93
CA SER A 34 10.93 23.46 -14.17
C SER A 34 12.26 22.98 -14.76
N VAL A 35 12.86 21.93 -14.18
CA VAL A 35 14.12 21.37 -14.69
C VAL A 35 13.92 20.73 -16.07
N PHE A 36 12.82 19.98 -16.25
CA PHE A 36 12.49 19.36 -17.53
C PHE A 36 12.31 20.41 -18.63
N ALA A 37 11.52 21.45 -18.38
CA ALA A 37 11.28 22.54 -19.33
C ALA A 37 12.57 23.30 -19.63
N GLY A 38 13.41 23.55 -18.62
CA GLY A 38 14.71 24.19 -18.78
C GLY A 38 15.66 23.39 -19.68
N ILE A 39 15.87 22.11 -19.36
CA ILE A 39 16.73 21.22 -20.17
C ILE A 39 16.20 21.11 -21.60
N ARG A 40 14.90 20.89 -21.77
CA ARG A 40 14.27 20.78 -23.09
C ARG A 40 14.36 22.08 -23.89
N GLY A 41 14.21 23.23 -23.24
CA GLY A 41 14.42 24.53 -23.86
C GLY A 41 15.85 24.70 -24.38
N MET A 42 16.85 24.37 -23.54
CA MET A 42 18.26 24.47 -23.91
C MET A 42 18.66 23.49 -25.02
N THR A 43 18.11 22.28 -25.06
CA THR A 43 18.36 21.34 -26.15
C THR A 43 17.66 21.74 -27.45
N SER A 44 16.53 22.46 -27.38
CA SER A 44 15.79 22.92 -28.56
C SER A 44 16.44 24.11 -29.29
N VAL A 45 17.15 24.98 -28.55
CA VAL A 45 17.93 26.11 -29.11
C VAL A 45 19.42 25.78 -28.95
N PRO A 46 19.89 24.65 -29.51
CA PRO A 46 21.06 23.89 -29.08
C PRO A 46 22.22 24.79 -28.67
N VAL A 47 22.32 25.01 -27.36
CA VAL A 47 23.27 25.97 -26.78
C VAL A 47 24.67 25.45 -27.08
N PRO A 48 25.62 26.29 -27.55
CA PRO A 48 26.96 25.83 -27.90
C PRO A 48 27.67 25.04 -26.80
N SER A 49 27.49 25.43 -25.53
CA SER A 49 28.06 24.72 -24.38
C SER A 49 27.51 23.30 -24.18
N MET A 50 26.32 22.99 -24.68
CA MET A 50 25.74 21.63 -24.58
C MET A 50 26.26 20.70 -25.66
N ARG A 51 26.80 21.22 -26.77
CA ARG A 51 27.35 20.38 -27.84
C ARG A 51 28.68 19.73 -27.47
N GLU A 52 29.42 20.36 -26.57
CA GLU A 52 30.74 19.90 -26.12
C GLU A 52 30.76 19.53 -24.63
N GLY A 53 29.67 19.81 -23.90
CA GLY A 53 29.61 19.63 -22.44
C GLY A 53 29.36 18.20 -21.96
N GLY A 54 29.23 17.24 -22.87
CA GLY A 54 28.98 15.84 -22.56
C GLY A 54 30.23 15.07 -22.12
N LEU A 55 30.08 13.78 -21.80
CA LEU A 55 31.15 12.96 -21.21
C LEU A 55 31.48 11.76 -22.09
N ALA A 56 32.79 11.48 -22.24
CA ALA A 56 33.36 10.29 -22.88
C ALA A 56 32.75 9.96 -24.25
N TRP A 57 31.64 9.19 -24.30
CA TRP A 57 30.99 8.71 -25.53
C TRP A 57 29.77 9.53 -25.98
N PHE A 58 29.24 10.41 -25.13
CA PHE A 58 28.12 11.30 -25.46
C PHE A 58 28.56 12.76 -25.28
N THR A 59 29.30 13.31 -26.24
CA THR A 59 29.83 14.68 -26.14
C THR A 59 28.76 15.76 -26.38
N ASP A 60 27.82 15.48 -27.29
CA ASP A 60 26.70 16.38 -27.58
C ASP A 60 25.47 15.97 -26.75
N LEU A 61 25.10 16.86 -25.84
CA LEU A 61 23.97 16.71 -24.92
C LEU A 61 22.61 16.97 -25.60
N THR A 62 22.61 17.59 -26.78
CA THR A 62 21.40 18.04 -27.48
C THR A 62 20.78 16.97 -28.38
N VAL A 63 21.59 15.99 -28.77
CA VAL A 63 21.20 14.87 -29.64
C VAL A 63 20.96 13.58 -28.84
N PRO A 64 20.24 12.60 -29.41
CA PRO A 64 20.15 11.26 -28.82
C PRO A 64 21.52 10.59 -28.73
N ASP A 65 21.70 9.72 -27.73
CA ASP A 65 22.95 8.97 -27.54
C ASP A 65 23.20 7.99 -28.71
N PRO A 66 24.31 8.10 -29.44
CA PRO A 66 24.58 7.28 -30.61
C PRO A 66 24.79 5.79 -30.30
N PHE A 67 25.18 5.46 -29.05
CA PHE A 67 25.47 4.08 -28.63
C PHE A 67 24.34 3.42 -27.84
N TYR A 68 23.26 4.15 -27.55
CA TYR A 68 22.17 3.71 -26.66
C TYR A 68 22.61 3.22 -25.26
N ALA A 69 23.84 3.51 -24.87
CA ALA A 69 24.38 3.19 -23.55
C ALA A 69 23.73 4.06 -22.47
N LEU A 70 23.48 5.33 -22.76
CA LEU A 70 22.91 6.28 -21.81
C LEU A 70 21.43 5.96 -21.48
N PRO A 71 20.54 5.65 -22.44
CA PRO A 71 19.22 5.10 -22.16
C PRO A 71 19.27 3.83 -21.28
N LEU A 72 20.21 2.92 -21.55
CA LEU A 72 20.35 1.68 -20.79
C LEU A 72 20.77 1.94 -19.34
N ILE A 73 21.76 2.81 -19.13
CA ILE A 73 22.23 3.22 -17.80
C ILE A 73 21.11 3.94 -17.04
N SER A 74 20.38 4.83 -17.71
CA SER A 74 19.27 5.56 -17.10
C SER A 74 18.17 4.60 -16.63
N MET A 75 17.73 3.66 -17.48
CA MET A 75 16.73 2.65 -17.09
C MET A 75 17.25 1.68 -16.03
N GLY A 76 18.53 1.31 -16.09
CA GLY A 76 19.21 0.54 -15.05
C GLY A 76 19.23 1.27 -13.70
N SER A 77 19.42 2.60 -13.70
CA SER A 77 19.39 3.41 -12.48
C SER A 77 17.99 3.44 -11.84
N ILE A 78 16.92 3.47 -12.65
CA ILE A 78 15.53 3.36 -12.17
C ILE A 78 15.28 1.98 -11.56
N LEU A 79 15.74 0.91 -12.23
CA LEU A 79 15.64 -0.44 -11.68
C LEU A 79 16.38 -0.58 -10.35
N LEU A 80 17.58 0.00 -10.25
CA LEU A 80 18.35 0.03 -9.02
C LEU A 80 17.61 0.80 -7.91
N MET A 81 17.03 1.94 -8.24
CA MET A 81 16.22 2.74 -7.32
C MET A 81 15.02 1.95 -6.77
N PHE A 82 14.36 1.17 -7.62
CA PHE A 82 13.27 0.29 -7.19
C PHE A 82 13.77 -0.88 -6.35
N GLU A 83 14.81 -1.60 -6.78
CA GLU A 83 15.29 -2.78 -6.05
C GLU A 83 15.86 -2.38 -4.68
N THR A 84 16.53 -1.23 -4.60
CA THR A 84 16.98 -0.64 -3.35
C THR A 84 15.87 0.04 -2.57
N GLY A 85 14.67 0.25 -3.13
CA GLY A 85 13.57 0.95 -2.46
C GLY A 85 13.94 2.35 -1.99
N ALA A 86 14.69 3.10 -2.80
CA ALA A 86 15.14 4.46 -2.48
C ALA A 86 13.98 5.47 -2.47
N ASP A 87 13.03 5.31 -3.38
CA ASP A 87 11.85 6.18 -3.49
C ASP A 87 10.60 5.62 -2.80
N MET A 88 10.42 4.29 -2.81
CA MET A 88 9.27 3.63 -2.18
C MET A 88 9.66 2.30 -1.54
N SER A 89 9.05 1.98 -0.40
CA SER A 89 9.26 0.68 0.25
C SER A 89 8.67 -0.45 -0.59
N THR A 90 9.52 -1.16 -1.34
CA THR A 90 9.12 -2.30 -2.17
C THR A 90 8.61 -3.50 -1.38
N GLN A 91 8.86 -3.54 -0.07
CA GLN A 91 8.37 -4.59 0.83
C GLN A 91 6.85 -4.53 1.06
N ALA A 92 6.25 -3.34 0.97
CA ALA A 92 4.81 -3.16 1.14
C ALA A 92 3.99 -3.42 -0.14
N MET A 93 4.66 -3.60 -1.29
CA MET A 93 4.01 -3.77 -2.58
C MET A 93 3.56 -5.22 -2.81
N THR A 94 2.40 -5.40 -3.44
CA THR A 94 1.95 -6.74 -3.88
C THR A 94 2.91 -7.32 -4.93
N PRO A 95 3.02 -8.66 -5.05
CA PRO A 95 3.90 -9.30 -6.03
C PRO A 95 3.63 -8.83 -7.47
N THR A 96 2.37 -8.60 -7.82
CA THR A 96 1.97 -8.09 -9.13
C THR A 96 2.55 -6.70 -9.40
N VAL A 97 2.40 -5.78 -8.45
CA VAL A 97 2.92 -4.40 -8.59
C VAL A 97 4.44 -4.41 -8.68
N ARG A 98 5.12 -5.24 -7.88
CA ARG A 98 6.59 -5.39 -7.95
C ARG A 98 7.05 -5.87 -9.34
N THR A 99 6.37 -6.85 -9.93
CA THR A 99 6.70 -7.34 -11.27
C THR A 99 6.50 -6.26 -12.32
N ILE A 100 5.40 -5.51 -12.25
CA ILE A 100 5.13 -4.40 -13.17
C ILE A 100 6.23 -3.34 -13.07
N MET A 101 6.63 -2.95 -11.87
CA MET A 101 7.69 -1.95 -11.65
C MET A 101 9.07 -2.40 -12.17
N ARG A 102 9.34 -3.71 -12.21
CA ARG A 102 10.58 -4.26 -12.80
C ARG A 102 10.54 -4.31 -14.33
N VAL A 103 9.36 -4.48 -14.93
CA VAL A 103 9.20 -4.48 -16.38
C VAL A 103 9.13 -3.05 -16.94
N PHE A 104 8.66 -2.10 -16.14
CA PHE A 104 8.45 -0.71 -16.54
C PHE A 104 9.69 -0.06 -17.19
N PRO A 105 10.91 -0.16 -16.62
CA PRO A 105 12.10 0.42 -17.25
C PRO A 105 12.50 -0.25 -18.57
N CYS A 106 12.16 -1.53 -18.77
CA CYS A 106 12.41 -2.21 -20.05
C CYS A 106 11.55 -1.64 -21.18
N ILE A 107 10.29 -1.30 -20.88
CA ILE A 107 9.39 -0.62 -21.83
C ILE A 107 9.82 0.84 -21.99
N GLY A 108 10.20 1.48 -20.89
CA GLY A 108 10.68 2.86 -20.85
C GLY A 108 11.91 3.09 -21.73
N PHE A 109 12.81 2.10 -21.84
CA PHE A 109 13.99 2.16 -22.72
C PHE A 109 13.63 2.57 -24.15
N PHE A 110 12.63 1.92 -24.76
CA PHE A 110 12.20 2.23 -26.14
C PHE A 110 11.57 3.61 -26.28
N MET A 111 10.97 4.13 -25.21
CA MET A 111 10.41 5.49 -25.21
C MET A 111 11.51 6.54 -25.15
N VAL A 112 12.54 6.30 -24.33
CA VAL A 112 13.57 7.31 -24.06
C VAL A 112 14.76 7.26 -25.02
N MET A 113 14.88 6.21 -25.85
CA MET A 113 16.00 6.03 -26.79
C MET A 113 16.17 7.18 -27.81
N ASN A 114 15.08 7.89 -28.13
CA ASN A 114 15.10 9.02 -29.07
C ASN A 114 15.13 10.38 -28.36
N MET A 115 15.30 10.41 -27.03
CA MET A 115 15.35 11.66 -26.27
C MET A 115 16.77 12.24 -26.24
N PRO A 116 16.91 13.57 -26.11
CA PRO A 116 18.21 14.20 -25.93
C PRO A 116 18.97 13.61 -24.74
N SER A 117 20.27 13.36 -24.92
CA SER A 117 21.15 12.77 -23.91
C SER A 117 21.22 13.62 -22.63
N ALA A 118 21.06 14.95 -22.71
CA ALA A 118 20.96 15.84 -21.54
C ALA A 118 19.90 15.39 -20.52
N LEU A 119 18.73 14.99 -21.00
CA LEU A 119 17.62 14.62 -20.12
C LEU A 119 17.86 13.26 -19.46
N LEU A 120 18.38 12.31 -20.25
CA LEU A 120 18.77 10.98 -19.76
C LEU A 120 19.88 11.07 -18.70
N TRP A 121 20.85 11.94 -18.93
CA TRP A 121 21.92 12.19 -17.99
C TRP A 121 21.41 12.79 -16.67
N TYR A 122 20.55 13.81 -16.77
CA TYR A 122 19.87 14.37 -15.60
C TYR A 122 19.13 13.30 -14.79
N TRP A 123 18.34 12.44 -15.43
CA TRP A 123 17.64 11.36 -14.75
C TRP A 123 18.61 10.39 -14.08
N THR A 124 19.69 10.02 -14.75
CA THR A 124 20.70 9.11 -14.22
C THR A 124 21.34 9.65 -12.96
N VAL A 125 21.78 10.92 -12.97
CA VAL A 125 22.40 11.56 -11.81
C VAL A 125 21.39 11.72 -10.67
N SER A 126 20.17 12.14 -10.97
CA SER A 126 19.10 12.28 -9.97
C SER A 126 18.83 10.96 -9.25
N ASN A 127 18.64 9.87 -10.00
CA ASN A 127 18.40 8.55 -9.43
C ASN A 127 19.61 8.05 -8.62
N LEU A 128 20.84 8.32 -9.08
CA LEU A 128 22.05 7.96 -8.35
C LEU A 128 22.15 8.70 -7.01
N ILE A 129 21.78 9.98 -6.98
CA ILE A 129 21.70 10.76 -5.74
C ILE A 129 20.64 10.16 -4.81
N SER A 130 19.44 9.85 -5.31
CA SER A 130 18.37 9.22 -4.51
C SER A 130 18.82 7.90 -3.90
N VAL A 131 19.47 7.04 -4.70
CA VAL A 131 20.03 5.76 -4.21
C VAL A 131 21.12 6.01 -3.17
N SER A 132 22.03 6.95 -3.42
CA SER A 132 23.11 7.30 -2.49
C SER A 132 22.56 7.82 -1.16
N GLN A 133 21.56 8.69 -1.20
CA GLN A 133 20.84 9.18 -0.02
C GLN A 133 20.17 8.04 0.74
N ALA A 134 19.47 7.14 0.03
CA ALA A 134 18.82 6.00 0.64
C ALA A 134 19.81 5.01 1.27
N MET A 135 20.97 4.79 0.64
CA MET A 135 22.05 3.97 1.19
C MET A 135 22.68 4.62 2.41
N LEU A 136 22.94 5.93 2.36
CA LEU A 136 23.49 6.69 3.48
C LEU A 136 22.59 6.61 4.72
N LEU A 137 21.27 6.76 4.53
CA LEU A 137 20.28 6.64 5.61
C LEU A 137 20.11 5.21 6.15
N ARG A 138 20.66 4.20 5.48
CA ARG A 138 20.68 2.82 5.98
C ARG A 138 21.87 2.54 6.88
N VAL A 139 22.92 3.35 6.82
CA VAL A 139 24.13 3.17 7.63
C VAL A 139 23.79 3.35 9.13
N PRO A 140 24.11 2.38 10.01
CA PRO A 140 23.76 2.44 11.42
C PRO A 140 24.28 3.69 12.14
N ALA A 141 25.49 4.15 11.81
CA ALA A 141 26.08 5.36 12.38
C ALA A 141 25.27 6.62 12.04
N VAL A 142 24.83 6.75 10.78
CA VAL A 142 23.98 7.85 10.32
C VAL A 142 22.61 7.78 10.99
N ARG A 143 22.04 6.58 11.12
CA ARG A 143 20.76 6.37 11.81
C ARG A 143 20.82 6.72 13.29
N ALA A 144 21.91 6.36 13.97
CA ALA A 144 22.14 6.71 15.37
C ALA A 144 22.26 8.23 15.54
N TRP A 145 22.95 8.91 14.63
CA TRP A 145 23.06 10.37 14.63
C TRP A 145 21.70 11.06 14.45
N PHE A 146 20.88 10.57 13.51
CA PHE A 146 19.53 11.07 13.26
C PHE A 146 18.45 10.52 14.22
N LYS A 147 18.81 9.69 15.21
CA LYS A 147 17.88 9.05 16.16
C LYS A 147 16.70 8.34 15.47
N LEU A 148 16.97 7.69 14.33
CA LEU A 148 15.93 7.01 13.55
C LEU A 148 15.52 5.69 14.25
N PRO A 149 14.21 5.35 14.29
CA PRO A 149 13.74 4.12 14.89
C PRO A 149 14.33 2.88 14.19
N GLU A 150 14.51 1.80 14.93
CA GLU A 150 15.01 0.55 14.39
C GLU A 150 14.01 -0.04 13.38
N VAL A 151 14.53 -0.52 12.24
CA VAL A 151 13.69 -1.19 11.25
C VAL A 151 13.45 -2.61 11.75
N ASN A 152 12.29 -2.84 12.35
CA ASN A 152 11.86 -4.16 12.77
C ASN A 152 11.61 -5.01 11.51
N LYS A 153 12.35 -6.12 11.35
CA LYS A 153 12.17 -6.99 10.19
C LYS A 153 10.82 -7.68 10.35
N PRO A 154 9.94 -7.67 9.33
CA PRO A 154 8.69 -8.40 9.42
C PRO A 154 9.01 -9.89 9.67
N PRO A 155 8.19 -10.60 10.48
CA PRO A 155 8.38 -12.03 10.71
C PRO A 155 8.45 -12.77 9.36
N PRO A 156 9.25 -13.85 9.24
CA PRO A 156 9.41 -14.58 8.00
C PRO A 156 8.04 -15.09 7.54
N THR A 157 7.47 -14.39 6.55
CA THR A 157 6.22 -14.82 5.93
C THR A 157 6.55 -16.04 5.08
N LEU A 158 5.75 -17.10 5.22
CA LEU A 158 5.76 -18.25 4.33
C LEU A 158 5.27 -17.78 2.96
N VAL A 159 6.13 -17.11 2.19
CA VAL A 159 5.85 -16.74 0.80
C VAL A 159 5.86 -18.03 0.00
N LYS A 160 4.71 -18.71 -0.03
CA LYS A 160 4.47 -19.81 -0.96
C LYS A 160 4.71 -19.21 -2.34
N LYS A 161 5.70 -19.69 -3.09
CA LYS A 161 5.91 -19.29 -4.49
C LYS A 161 4.67 -19.72 -5.27
N ARG A 162 3.70 -18.83 -5.41
CA ARG A 162 2.44 -19.06 -6.12
C ARG A 162 2.59 -18.62 -7.57
N GLY A 163 1.98 -19.35 -8.49
CA GLY A 163 2.02 -19.03 -9.92
C GLY A 163 1.21 -17.78 -10.26
N PHE A 164 1.60 -17.06 -11.32
CA PHE A 164 0.93 -15.84 -11.78
C PHE A 164 -0.59 -16.03 -12.04
N VAL A 165 -0.97 -17.15 -12.66
CA VAL A 165 -2.38 -17.50 -12.94
C VAL A 165 -3.18 -17.70 -11.66
N GLU A 166 -2.55 -18.30 -10.66
CA GLU A 166 -3.16 -18.57 -9.36
C GLU A 166 -3.39 -17.27 -8.59
N GLY A 167 -2.42 -16.35 -8.61
CA GLY A 167 -2.57 -15.01 -8.06
C GLY A 167 -3.67 -14.19 -8.76
N PHE A 168 -3.81 -14.34 -10.08
CA PHE A 168 -4.88 -13.67 -10.82
C PHE A 168 -6.27 -14.22 -10.47
N ARG A 169 -6.43 -15.55 -10.44
CA ARG A 169 -7.69 -16.20 -10.03
C ARG A 169 -8.08 -15.81 -8.60
N GLU A 170 -7.13 -15.83 -7.67
CA GLU A 170 -7.35 -15.45 -6.28
C GLU A 170 -7.75 -13.97 -6.16
N THR A 171 -7.14 -13.07 -6.93
CA THR A 171 -7.54 -11.65 -6.99
C THR A 171 -8.98 -11.49 -7.46
N MET A 172 -9.39 -12.23 -8.49
CA MET A 172 -10.78 -12.26 -8.98
C MET A 172 -11.76 -12.87 -7.97
N THR A 173 -11.35 -13.87 -7.20
CA THR A 173 -12.17 -14.45 -6.12
C THR A 173 -12.31 -13.46 -4.97
N ASN A 174 -11.20 -12.83 -4.55
CA ASN A 174 -11.17 -11.84 -3.48
C ASN A 174 -12.00 -10.58 -3.83
N SER A 175 -11.97 -10.13 -5.09
CA SER A 175 -12.78 -8.99 -5.53
C SER A 175 -14.28 -9.31 -5.51
N LYS A 176 -14.67 -10.51 -5.93
CA LYS A 176 -16.06 -10.99 -5.82
C LYS A 176 -16.52 -11.08 -4.36
N LEU A 177 -15.65 -11.59 -3.49
CA LEU A 177 -15.93 -11.73 -2.06
C LEU A 177 -16.06 -10.37 -1.38
N LEU A 178 -15.23 -9.39 -1.75
CA LEU A 178 -15.35 -8.00 -1.30
C LEU A 178 -16.64 -7.35 -1.80
N ALA A 179 -16.99 -7.53 -3.07
CA ALA A 179 -18.25 -7.02 -3.63
C ALA A 179 -19.48 -7.66 -2.95
N GLU A 180 -19.40 -8.95 -2.62
CA GLU A 180 -20.46 -9.63 -1.87
C GLU A 180 -20.57 -9.08 -0.45
N LEU A 181 -19.45 -8.92 0.27
CA LEU A 181 -19.43 -8.30 1.60
C LEU A 181 -20.00 -6.87 1.55
N GLU A 182 -19.64 -6.07 0.56
CA GLU A 182 -20.18 -4.71 0.40
C GLU A 182 -21.69 -4.74 0.13
N SER A 183 -22.17 -5.66 -0.71
CA SER A 183 -23.60 -5.80 -0.97
C SER A 183 -24.38 -6.23 0.29
N ARG A 184 -23.82 -7.12 1.10
CA ARG A 184 -24.38 -7.52 2.41
C ARG A 184 -24.41 -6.35 3.38
N GLU A 185 -23.32 -5.61 3.52
CA GLU A 185 -23.28 -4.42 4.38
C GLU A 185 -24.28 -3.35 3.93
N ARG A 186 -24.47 -3.15 2.62
CA ARG A 186 -25.49 -2.23 2.09
C ARG A 186 -26.91 -2.69 2.43
N LEU A 187 -27.17 -4.00 2.38
CA LEU A 187 -28.46 -4.57 2.77
C LEU A 187 -28.68 -4.44 4.28
N ASP A 188 -27.66 -4.72 5.09
CA ASP A 188 -27.71 -4.57 6.55
C ASP A 188 -27.90 -3.10 6.96
N ALA A 189 -27.24 -2.15 6.30
CA ALA A 189 -27.44 -0.73 6.55
C ALA A 189 -28.88 -0.30 6.23
N LYS A 190 -29.45 -0.81 5.13
CA LYS A 190 -30.85 -0.56 4.77
C LYS A 190 -31.82 -1.23 5.75
N SER A 191 -31.53 -2.45 6.19
CA SER A 191 -32.36 -3.18 7.16
C SER A 191 -32.32 -2.50 8.53
N TRP A 192 -31.16 -2.01 8.97
CA TRP A 192 -30.98 -1.18 10.17
C TRP A 192 -31.77 0.13 10.10
N GLN A 193 -31.67 0.86 8.98
CA GLN A 193 -32.46 2.09 8.80
C GLN A 193 -33.96 1.81 8.81
N LYS A 194 -34.39 0.71 8.18
CA LYS A 194 -35.80 0.31 8.17
C LYS A 194 -36.27 -0.11 9.55
N ALA A 195 -35.47 -0.85 10.32
CA ALA A 195 -35.78 -1.26 11.68
C ALA A 195 -35.87 -0.05 12.64
N GLY A 196 -35.02 0.96 12.49
CA GLY A 196 -35.09 2.20 13.28
C GLY A 196 -36.28 3.11 12.94
N ARG A 197 -36.86 2.96 11.73
CA ARG A 197 -38.06 3.70 11.30
C ARG A 197 -39.36 2.91 11.43
N ALA A 198 -39.28 1.59 11.61
CA ALA A 198 -40.45 0.74 11.78
C ALA A 198 -41.01 0.90 13.19
N ALA A 199 -42.34 0.79 13.32
CA ALA A 199 -42.98 0.76 14.64
C ALA A 199 -42.42 -0.41 15.45
N ILE A 200 -42.06 -0.16 16.72
CA ILE A 200 -41.47 -1.17 17.61
C ILE A 200 -42.44 -2.36 17.69
N PRO A 201 -42.01 -3.58 17.30
CA PRO A 201 -42.88 -4.75 17.38
C PRO A 201 -43.24 -5.00 18.85
N ARG A 202 -44.50 -5.35 19.13
CA ARG A 202 -44.95 -5.66 20.50
C ARG A 202 -44.22 -6.91 21.00
N THR A 203 -43.22 -6.72 21.86
CA THR A 203 -42.52 -7.80 22.55
C THR A 203 -43.25 -8.13 23.85
N TYR A 204 -43.44 -9.42 24.14
CA TYR A 204 -44.00 -9.87 25.41
C TYR A 204 -42.87 -10.06 26.45
N ALA A 205 -43.11 -9.69 27.70
CA ALA A 205 -42.12 -9.85 28.79
C ALA A 205 -41.85 -11.32 29.15
N TYR A 206 -42.70 -12.23 28.69
CA TYR A 206 -42.54 -13.67 28.83
C TYR A 206 -42.69 -14.34 27.46
N ASP A 207 -42.05 -15.50 27.29
CA ASP A 207 -42.13 -16.32 26.08
C ASP A 207 -43.58 -16.82 25.88
N PRO A 208 -44.33 -16.31 24.88
CA PRO A 208 -45.75 -16.61 24.69
C PRO A 208 -46.01 -18.07 24.28
N THR A 209 -44.95 -18.84 24.00
CA THR A 209 -45.05 -20.27 23.69
C THR A 209 -45.06 -21.17 24.93
N LYS A 210 -44.78 -20.61 26.12
CA LYS A 210 -44.77 -21.34 27.40
C LYS A 210 -45.92 -20.85 28.29
N PRO A 211 -46.60 -21.72 29.05
CA PRO A 211 -47.65 -21.26 29.96
C PRO A 211 -47.07 -20.26 30.98
N PRO A 212 -47.78 -19.16 31.28
CA PRO A 212 -47.30 -18.14 32.21
C PRO A 212 -47.09 -18.76 33.61
N PRO A 213 -46.05 -18.35 34.36
CA PRO A 213 -45.86 -18.81 35.72
C PRO A 213 -47.08 -18.40 36.56
N ILE A 214 -47.70 -19.39 37.22
CA ILE A 214 -48.87 -19.18 38.08
C ILE A 214 -48.47 -18.21 39.19
N ARG A 215 -49.04 -17.00 39.15
CA ARG A 215 -48.80 -15.97 40.16
C ARG A 215 -49.71 -16.21 41.36
N THR A 216 -49.32 -17.10 42.27
CA THR A 216 -49.92 -17.17 43.61
C THR A 216 -49.56 -15.91 44.40
N LYS A 217 -50.58 -15.18 44.88
CA LYS A 217 -50.38 -14.01 45.75
C LYS A 217 -49.74 -14.47 47.06
N GLY A 218 -48.53 -13.99 47.33
CA GLY A 218 -47.86 -14.13 48.62
C GLY A 218 -46.70 -15.14 48.58
N THR A 219 -45.53 -14.64 48.97
CA THR A 219 -44.32 -15.38 49.32
C THR A 219 -43.46 -15.87 48.14
N VAL A 220 -42.38 -15.14 47.88
CA VAL A 220 -41.18 -15.70 47.23
C VAL A 220 -40.59 -16.71 48.21
N VAL A 221 -40.93 -17.99 48.06
CA VAL A 221 -40.12 -19.07 48.62
C VAL A 221 -38.92 -19.19 47.69
N GLY A 222 -37.74 -18.96 48.25
CA GLY A 222 -36.47 -19.04 47.55
C GLY A 222 -36.35 -20.37 46.82
N ASN A 223 -35.77 -20.30 45.62
CA ASN A 223 -35.32 -21.47 44.88
C ASN A 223 -34.36 -22.26 45.78
N PRO A 224 -34.65 -23.52 46.19
CA PRO A 224 -33.63 -24.35 46.76
C PRO A 224 -32.83 -24.90 45.58
N THR A 225 -31.69 -24.27 45.32
CA THR A 225 -30.61 -24.95 44.61
C THR A 225 -30.31 -26.24 45.33
N VAL A 226 -30.43 -27.34 44.58
CA VAL A 226 -29.58 -28.53 44.65
C VAL A 226 -29.42 -29.09 46.06
N ASP A 227 -30.21 -30.12 46.38
CA ASP A 227 -29.74 -31.12 47.32
C ASP A 227 -29.80 -32.54 46.76
N ARG A 228 -28.73 -33.23 47.07
CA ARG A 228 -28.19 -34.43 46.45
C ARG A 228 -28.70 -35.63 47.24
N LYS A 229 -29.21 -36.68 46.58
CA LYS A 229 -28.79 -38.11 46.74
C LYS A 229 -29.90 -39.15 46.50
N VAL A 230 -29.55 -40.07 45.58
CA VAL A 230 -29.48 -41.53 45.75
C VAL A 230 -30.78 -42.37 45.68
N ALA A 231 -30.78 -43.19 44.62
CA ALA A 231 -31.25 -44.57 44.49
C ALA A 231 -32.74 -44.90 44.65
N SER A 232 -33.32 -45.36 43.55
CA SER A 232 -34.25 -46.49 43.55
C SER A 232 -33.91 -47.38 42.35
N GLY A 233 -33.53 -48.62 42.64
CA GLY A 233 -33.22 -49.63 41.65
C GLY A 233 -34.46 -50.34 41.12
N LYS A 234 -34.30 -50.96 39.96
CA LYS A 234 -35.02 -52.15 39.46
C LYS A 234 -34.10 -52.72 38.37
N SER A 235 -33.50 -53.88 38.65
CA SER A 235 -33.90 -55.19 38.10
C SER A 235 -33.32 -55.38 36.71
#